data_AF-X1K6T0-F1
#
_entry.id   AF-X1K6T0-F1
#
_cell.length_a   1.000
_cell.length_b   1.000
_cell.length_c   1.000
_cell.angle_alpha   90.00
_cell.angle_beta   90.00
_cell.angle_gamma   90.00
#
_symmetry.space_group_name_H-M   'P 1'
#
loop_
_entity.id
_entity.type
_entity.pdbx_description
1 polymer ?
#
loop_
_entity_poly.entity_id
_entity_poly.type
_entity_poly.pdbx_seq_one_letter_code
_entity_poly.pdbx_strand_id
1 'polypeptide(L)'
;MRDEEITLLESHFGSGGKELGKKLSYWQKEIGEFEEFKNKAKEVEYSEKVVSGLKKRKEGLLAKEEKIKGKMAGFREELREIEREANEILRLEEDYLYCTTSIELNAAQNKLQDFIEEIESKKDNVLEVMKIFEEIRAEEEEKVADLFGKEARVSEYFYRITDGIYEEVEYTTEKKIQVRLRNRDALAAHNPLSHTAPAFLLL
;
A
#
# COMPACT_ATOMS: atom_id res chain seq x y z
N MET A 1 44.74 50.12 -44.79
CA MET A 1 43.93 49.28 -43.90
C MET A 1 44.27 49.71 -42.48
N ARG A 2 43.28 50.08 -41.68
CA ARG A 2 43.49 50.49 -40.29
C ARG A 2 43.68 49.24 -39.43
N ASP A 3 44.50 49.30 -38.38
CA ASP A 3 44.73 48.15 -37.47
C ASP A 3 43.43 47.64 -36.82
N GLU A 4 42.44 48.52 -36.66
CA GLU A 4 41.08 48.19 -36.20
C GLU A 4 40.32 47.26 -37.17
N GLU A 5 40.53 47.42 -38.48
CA GLU A 5 39.88 46.58 -39.50
C GLU A 5 40.52 45.19 -39.54
N ILE A 6 41.84 45.12 -39.32
CA ILE A 6 42.60 43.87 -39.21
C ILE A 6 42.10 43.06 -38.01
N THR A 7 42.01 43.68 -36.83
CA THR A 7 41.61 43.00 -35.59
C THR A 7 40.17 42.52 -35.63
N LEU A 8 39.26 43.28 -36.26
CA LEU A 8 37.87 42.86 -36.45
C LEU A 8 37.77 41.62 -37.35
N LEU A 9 38.43 41.63 -38.51
CA LEU A 9 38.43 40.50 -39.45
C LEU A 9 39.11 39.26 -38.84
N GLU A 10 40.19 39.45 -38.08
CA GLU A 10 40.83 38.38 -37.32
C GLU A 10 39.92 37.79 -36.25
N SER A 11 39.12 38.61 -35.56
CA SER A 11 38.17 38.12 -34.55
C SER A 11 37.03 37.30 -35.15
N HIS A 12 36.59 37.59 -36.38
CA HIS A 12 35.45 36.92 -37.00
C HIS A 12 35.84 35.71 -37.87
N PHE A 13 36.94 35.80 -38.61
CA PHE A 13 37.38 34.78 -39.56
C PHE A 13 38.68 34.07 -39.14
N GLY A 14 39.39 34.58 -38.12
CA GLY A 14 40.71 34.09 -37.74
C GLY A 14 41.83 34.63 -38.64
N SER A 15 43.06 34.14 -38.42
CA SER A 15 44.26 34.54 -39.15
C SER A 15 44.70 33.43 -40.12
N GLY A 16 44.51 33.64 -41.42
CA GLY A 16 44.95 32.73 -42.49
C GLY A 16 46.45 32.77 -42.82
N GLY A 17 47.28 33.38 -41.96
CA GLY A 17 48.73 33.48 -42.15
C GLY A 17 49.35 34.73 -41.51
N LYS A 18 50.70 34.82 -41.48
CA LYS A 18 51.42 35.96 -40.88
C LYS A 18 51.56 37.18 -41.81
N GLU A 19 51.61 36.94 -43.12
CA GLU A 19 51.77 38.00 -44.12
C GLU A 19 50.42 38.61 -44.52
N LEU A 20 50.37 39.95 -44.62
CA LEU A 20 49.17 40.72 -44.98
C LEU A 20 48.51 40.22 -46.28
N GLY A 21 49.30 39.89 -47.30
CA GLY A 21 48.78 39.37 -48.57
C GLY A 21 48.05 38.04 -48.43
N LYS A 22 48.51 37.16 -47.53
CA LYS A 22 47.85 35.87 -47.27
C LYS A 22 46.58 36.04 -46.42
N LYS A 23 46.59 36.97 -45.46
CA LYS A 23 45.40 37.32 -44.66
C LYS A 23 44.28 37.88 -45.55
N LEU A 24 44.61 38.79 -46.46
CA LEU A 24 43.66 39.37 -47.41
C LEU A 24 43.03 38.31 -48.32
N SER A 25 43.85 37.46 -48.96
CA SER A 25 43.33 36.39 -49.82
C SER A 25 42.46 35.39 -49.05
N TYR A 26 42.81 35.11 -47.79
CA TYR A 26 42.02 34.25 -46.92
C TYR A 26 40.64 34.88 -46.60
N TRP A 27 40.60 36.10 -46.09
CA TRP A 27 39.33 36.77 -45.78
C TRP A 27 38.48 37.04 -47.02
N GLN A 28 39.10 37.31 -48.16
CA GLN A 28 38.38 37.51 -49.42
C GLN A 28 37.70 36.22 -49.89
N LYS A 29 38.33 35.06 -49.64
CA LYS A 29 37.72 33.75 -49.88
C LYS A 29 36.57 33.50 -48.90
N GLU A 30 36.80 33.68 -47.60
CA GLU A 30 35.78 33.49 -46.56
C GLU A 30 34.56 34.39 -46.80
N ILE A 31 34.77 35.68 -47.12
CA ILE A 31 33.68 36.60 -47.48
C ILE A 31 32.98 36.15 -48.77
N GLY A 32 33.71 35.61 -49.74
CA GLY A 32 33.15 35.08 -50.98
C GLY A 32 32.19 33.90 -50.76
N GLU A 33 32.40 33.11 -49.71
CA GLU A 33 31.48 32.04 -49.30
C GLU A 33 30.15 32.60 -48.78
N PHE A 34 30.12 33.84 -48.29
CA PHE A 34 28.89 34.49 -47.83
C PHE A 34 28.13 35.27 -48.91
N GLU A 35 28.70 35.46 -50.11
CA GLU A 35 28.08 36.21 -51.21
C GLU A 35 26.72 35.60 -51.62
N GLU A 36 26.57 34.27 -51.50
CA GLU A 36 25.30 33.59 -51.78
C GLU A 36 24.18 33.96 -50.80
N PHE A 37 24.49 34.47 -49.60
CA PHE A 37 23.51 34.84 -48.58
C PHE A 37 23.14 36.32 -48.60
N LYS A 38 23.90 37.16 -49.32
CA LYS A 38 23.76 38.63 -49.40
C LYS A 38 22.32 39.12 -49.66
N ASN A 39 21.54 38.35 -50.40
CA ASN A 39 20.17 38.69 -50.79
C ASN A 39 19.10 37.72 -50.25
N LYS A 40 19.48 36.68 -49.49
CA LYS A 40 18.54 35.66 -49.01
C LYS A 40 17.64 36.16 -47.88
N ALA A 41 17.99 37.27 -47.21
CA ALA A 41 17.21 37.85 -46.13
C ALA A 41 17.24 39.40 -46.15
N LYS A 42 16.95 40.01 -47.31
CA LYS A 42 16.97 41.49 -47.46
C LYS A 42 16.02 42.24 -46.53
N GLU A 43 14.95 41.59 -46.09
CA GLU A 43 13.92 42.18 -45.22
C GLU A 43 14.22 42.00 -43.72
N VAL A 44 15.29 41.28 -43.36
CA VAL A 44 15.65 41.01 -41.97
C VAL A 44 16.94 41.75 -41.63
N GLU A 45 16.79 42.85 -40.91
CA GLU A 45 17.94 43.56 -40.36
C GLU A 45 18.46 42.83 -39.11
N TYR A 46 19.75 42.53 -39.10
CA TYR A 46 20.38 41.90 -37.94
C TYR A 46 20.29 42.83 -36.73
N SER A 47 19.70 42.33 -35.65
CA SER A 47 19.64 43.05 -34.37
C SER A 47 20.21 42.18 -33.26
N GLU A 48 21.36 42.59 -32.72
CA GLU A 48 21.98 41.94 -31.57
C GLU A 48 21.03 41.89 -30.35
N LYS A 49 20.20 42.91 -30.19
CA LYS A 49 19.16 42.96 -29.15
C LYS A 49 18.10 41.87 -29.33
N VAL A 50 17.67 41.61 -30.57
CA VAL A 50 16.72 40.54 -30.87
C VAL A 50 17.37 39.17 -30.66
N VAL A 51 18.61 38.98 -31.13
CA VAL A 51 19.36 37.72 -30.95
C VAL A 51 19.59 37.41 -29.47
N SER A 52 20.02 38.39 -28.68
CA SER A 52 20.21 38.22 -27.23
C SER A 52 18.89 37.95 -26.49
N GLY A 53 17.78 38.59 -26.90
CA GLY A 53 16.44 38.30 -26.38
C GLY A 53 15.98 36.87 -26.68
N LEU A 54 16.18 36.40 -27.91
CA LEU A 54 15.86 35.02 -28.31
C LEU A 54 16.73 34.01 -27.58
N LYS A 55 18.04 34.26 -27.39
CA LYS A 55 18.95 33.42 -26.60
C LYS A 55 18.46 33.27 -25.16
N LYS A 56 18.14 34.38 -24.48
CA LYS A 56 17.58 34.35 -23.11
C LYS A 56 16.27 33.58 -23.03
N ARG A 57 15.39 33.75 -24.03
CA ARG A 57 14.12 33.01 -24.09
C ARG A 57 14.35 31.51 -24.27
N LYS A 58 15.29 31.11 -25.14
CA LYS A 58 15.69 29.72 -25.34
C LYS A 58 16.21 29.11 -24.04
N GLU A 59 17.13 29.79 -23.35
CA GLU A 59 17.66 29.35 -22.05
C GLU A 59 16.56 29.19 -21.01
N GLY A 60 15.63 30.15 -20.93
CA GLY A 60 14.49 30.07 -20.02
C GLY A 60 13.53 28.92 -20.34
N LEU A 61 13.34 28.58 -21.63
CA LEU A 61 12.53 27.43 -22.03
C LEU A 61 13.22 26.11 -21.70
N LEU A 62 14.54 26.00 -21.93
CA LEU A 62 15.31 24.81 -21.58
C LEU A 62 15.30 24.56 -20.06
N ALA A 63 15.44 25.62 -19.25
CA ALA A 63 15.35 25.49 -17.79
C ALA A 63 13.95 25.03 -17.33
N LYS A 64 12.88 25.49 -17.98
CA LYS A 64 11.51 25.03 -17.70
C LYS A 64 11.30 23.57 -18.11
N GLU A 65 11.82 23.18 -19.27
CA GLU A 65 11.77 21.80 -19.75
C GLU A 65 12.45 20.86 -18.76
N GLU A 66 13.66 21.21 -18.30
CA GLU A 66 14.40 20.43 -17.32
C GLU A 66 13.65 20.31 -15.99
N LYS A 67 13.05 21.41 -15.52
CA LYS A 67 12.22 21.41 -14.32
C LYS A 67 11.00 20.49 -14.45
N ILE A 68 10.35 20.47 -15.62
CA ILE A 68 9.19 19.60 -15.87
C ILE A 68 9.65 18.14 -15.91
N LYS A 69 10.77 17.82 -16.58
CA LYS A 69 11.33 16.47 -16.61
C LYS A 69 11.67 15.97 -15.21
N GLY A 70 12.27 16.82 -14.37
CA GLY A 70 12.54 16.50 -12.97
C GLY A 70 11.26 16.17 -12.18
N LYS A 71 10.20 16.96 -12.33
CA LYS A 71 8.90 16.67 -11.70
C LYS A 71 8.30 15.36 -12.19
N MET A 72 8.35 15.09 -13.49
CA MET A 72 7.84 13.82 -14.04
C MET A 72 8.61 12.61 -13.53
N ALA A 73 9.92 12.75 -13.30
CA ALA A 73 10.72 11.70 -12.67
C ALA A 73 10.29 11.47 -11.22
N GLY A 74 10.06 12.54 -10.45
CA GLY A 74 9.54 12.45 -9.08
C GLY A 74 8.19 11.72 -9.01
N PHE A 75 7.22 12.11 -9.84
CA PHE A 75 5.92 11.44 -9.88
C PHE A 75 6.02 9.95 -10.26
N ARG A 76 6.94 9.58 -11.15
CA ARG A 76 7.16 8.16 -11.48
C ARG A 76 7.69 7.35 -10.29
N GLU A 77 8.49 7.96 -9.43
CA GLU A 77 8.99 7.29 -8.24
C GLU A 77 7.89 7.13 -7.19
N GLU A 78 7.11 8.20 -6.94
CA GLU A 78 5.94 8.13 -6.05
C GLU A 78 4.95 7.06 -6.50
N LEU A 79 4.67 6.99 -7.80
CA LEU A 79 3.81 5.97 -8.38
C LEU A 79 4.36 4.54 -8.20
N ARG A 80 5.67 4.35 -8.31
CA ARG A 80 6.31 3.05 -8.08
C ARG A 80 6.21 2.63 -6.62
N GLU A 81 6.36 3.55 -5.68
CA GLU A 81 6.19 3.24 -4.26
C GLU A 81 4.75 2.86 -3.94
N ILE A 82 3.77 3.58 -4.48
CA ILE A 82 2.35 3.21 -4.35
C ILE A 82 2.10 1.81 -4.93
N GLU A 83 2.65 1.51 -6.11
CA GLU A 83 2.55 0.19 -6.73
C GLU A 83 3.08 -0.91 -5.80
N ARG A 84 4.27 -0.70 -5.23
CA ARG A 84 4.92 -1.65 -4.33
C ARG A 84 4.07 -1.90 -3.08
N GLU A 85 3.65 -0.83 -2.41
CA GLU A 85 2.87 -0.92 -1.17
C GLU A 85 1.50 -1.54 -1.40
N ALA A 86 0.79 -1.15 -2.46
CA ALA A 86 -0.52 -1.68 -2.79
C ALA A 86 -0.46 -3.20 -3.03
N ASN A 87 0.52 -3.67 -3.81
CA ASN A 87 0.67 -5.10 -4.06
C ASN A 87 1.15 -5.89 -2.83
N GLU A 88 1.95 -5.28 -1.96
CA GLU A 88 2.37 -5.90 -0.68
C GLU A 88 1.19 -6.11 0.28
N ILE A 89 0.26 -5.15 0.33
CA ILE A 89 -0.95 -5.21 1.17
C ILE A 89 -1.96 -6.21 0.59
N LEU A 90 -2.26 -6.10 -0.70
CA LEU A 90 -3.33 -6.88 -1.32
C LEU A 90 -2.93 -8.33 -1.60
N ARG A 91 -1.61 -8.62 -1.75
CA ARG A 91 -1.06 -9.96 -2.01
C ARG A 91 -1.82 -10.75 -3.08
N LEU A 92 -2.18 -10.07 -4.17
CA LEU A 92 -2.95 -10.68 -5.26
C LEU A 92 -2.05 -11.67 -6.02
N GLU A 93 -2.31 -12.97 -5.86
CA GLU A 93 -1.48 -14.03 -6.48
C GLU A 93 -1.50 -14.00 -8.02
N GLU A 94 -2.60 -13.53 -8.63
CA GLU A 94 -2.77 -13.54 -10.09
C GLU A 94 -2.97 -12.13 -10.70
N ASP A 95 -3.03 -11.08 -9.88
CA ASP A 95 -3.69 -9.83 -10.27
C ASP A 95 -2.88 -8.58 -9.87
N TYR A 96 -1.61 -8.55 -10.29
CA TYR A 96 -0.65 -7.49 -9.99
C TYR A 96 -1.16 -6.12 -10.46
N LEU A 97 -1.17 -5.14 -9.57
CA LEU A 97 -1.54 -3.77 -9.86
C LEU A 97 -0.34 -3.01 -10.41
N TYR A 98 -0.46 -2.47 -11.62
CA TYR A 98 0.47 -1.49 -12.14
C TYR A 98 -0.02 -0.09 -11.79
N CYS A 99 0.88 0.85 -11.50
CA CYS A 99 0.55 2.25 -11.23
C CYS A 99 1.40 3.19 -12.11
N THR A 100 1.37 3.04 -13.42
CA THR A 100 2.15 3.91 -14.34
C THR A 100 1.35 5.11 -14.85
N THR A 101 0.02 5.00 -14.82
CA THR A 101 -0.91 6.05 -15.27
C THR A 101 -1.90 6.45 -14.17
N SER A 102 -2.55 7.60 -14.33
CA SER A 102 -3.62 8.02 -13.41
C SER A 102 -4.84 7.10 -13.44
N ILE A 103 -5.10 6.44 -14.56
CA ILE A 103 -6.20 5.47 -14.70
C ILE A 103 -5.90 4.24 -13.84
N GLU A 104 -4.68 3.73 -13.94
CA GLU A 104 -4.16 2.64 -13.14
C GLU A 104 -4.14 2.98 -11.64
N LEU A 105 -3.73 4.20 -11.29
CA LEU A 105 -3.76 4.66 -9.90
C LEU A 105 -5.19 4.67 -9.31
N ASN A 106 -6.18 5.12 -10.09
CA ASN A 106 -7.59 5.05 -9.67
C ASN A 106 -8.07 3.60 -9.53
N ALA A 107 -7.63 2.69 -10.40
CA ALA A 107 -7.97 1.28 -10.27
C ALA A 107 -7.36 0.68 -9.00
N ALA A 108 -6.12 1.01 -8.67
CA ALA A 108 -5.47 0.60 -7.43
C ALA A 108 -6.20 1.15 -6.19
N GLN A 109 -6.61 2.42 -6.24
CA GLN A 109 -7.42 3.04 -5.18
C GLN A 109 -8.73 2.28 -4.95
N ASN A 110 -9.46 1.96 -6.02
CA ASN A 110 -10.71 1.23 -5.90
C ASN A 110 -10.50 -0.18 -5.32
N LYS A 111 -9.48 -0.93 -5.79
CA LYS A 111 -9.18 -2.26 -5.23
C LYS A 111 -8.83 -2.19 -3.74
N LEU A 112 -8.06 -1.18 -3.32
CA LEU A 112 -7.73 -0.97 -1.90
C LEU A 112 -8.98 -0.65 -1.07
N GLN A 113 -9.90 0.14 -1.61
CA GLN A 113 -11.16 0.47 -0.95
C GLN A 113 -12.04 -0.78 -0.78
N ASP A 114 -12.20 -1.56 -1.85
CA ASP A 114 -12.98 -2.81 -1.82
C ASP A 114 -12.40 -3.79 -0.79
N PHE A 115 -11.07 -3.87 -0.70
CA PHE A 115 -10.38 -4.71 0.29
C PHE A 115 -10.65 -4.26 1.74
N ILE A 116 -10.64 -2.95 2.01
CA ILE A 116 -10.97 -2.41 3.33
C ILE A 116 -12.40 -2.78 3.70
N GLU A 117 -13.35 -2.54 2.79
CA GLU A 117 -14.77 -2.84 3.00
C GLU A 117 -15.01 -4.33 3.24
N GLU A 118 -14.30 -5.20 2.52
CA GLU A 118 -14.37 -6.65 2.73
C GLU A 118 -13.88 -7.04 4.13
N ILE A 119 -12.76 -6.49 4.59
CA ILE A 119 -12.21 -6.77 5.92
C ILE A 119 -13.14 -6.26 7.02
N GLU A 120 -13.67 -5.05 6.88
CA GLU A 120 -14.59 -4.46 7.87
C GLU A 120 -15.88 -5.28 7.96
N SER A 121 -16.46 -5.64 6.82
CA SER A 121 -17.64 -6.51 6.78
C SER A 121 -17.38 -7.88 7.41
N LYS A 122 -16.23 -8.51 7.11
CA LYS A 122 -15.84 -9.78 7.75
C LYS A 122 -15.72 -9.65 9.26
N LYS A 123 -15.11 -8.57 9.75
CA LYS A 123 -14.98 -8.30 11.19
C LYS A 123 -16.36 -8.18 11.84
N ASP A 124 -17.25 -7.40 11.25
CA ASP A 124 -18.59 -7.19 11.81
C ASP A 124 -19.40 -8.50 11.85
N ASN A 125 -19.32 -9.30 10.77
CA ASN A 125 -19.93 -10.63 10.72
C ASN A 125 -19.38 -11.56 11.81
N VAL A 126 -18.06 -11.58 12.03
CA VAL A 126 -17.45 -12.40 13.09
C VAL A 126 -17.92 -11.96 14.47
N LEU A 127 -18.03 -10.66 14.72
CA LEU A 127 -18.52 -10.13 15.99
C LEU A 127 -19.99 -10.51 16.24
N GLU A 128 -20.82 -10.44 15.20
CA GLU A 128 -22.22 -10.87 15.29
C GLU A 128 -22.35 -12.37 15.57
N VAL A 129 -21.57 -13.20 14.86
CA VAL A 129 -21.52 -14.65 15.09
C VAL A 129 -21.06 -14.97 16.51
N MET A 130 -20.04 -14.28 17.03
CA MET A 130 -19.61 -14.44 18.43
C MET A 130 -20.74 -14.12 19.42
N LYS A 131 -21.49 -13.04 19.18
CA LYS A 131 -22.63 -12.67 20.01
C LYS A 131 -23.70 -13.76 20.01
N ILE A 132 -24.06 -14.30 18.84
CA ILE A 132 -25.01 -15.40 18.72
C ILE A 132 -24.55 -16.62 19.52
N PHE A 133 -23.26 -16.99 19.43
CA PHE A 133 -22.73 -18.12 20.20
C PHE A 133 -22.75 -17.91 21.71
N GLU A 134 -22.51 -16.69 22.18
CA GLU A 134 -22.63 -16.38 23.61
C GLU A 134 -24.09 -16.41 24.08
N GLU A 135 -25.03 -15.93 23.27
CA GLU A 135 -26.47 -16.04 23.56
C GLU A 135 -26.93 -17.50 23.64
N ILE A 136 -26.56 -18.33 22.65
CA ILE A 136 -26.84 -19.77 22.66
C ILE A 136 -26.23 -20.43 23.89
N ARG A 137 -24.98 -20.09 24.23
CA ARG A 137 -24.32 -20.66 25.41
C ARG A 137 -25.09 -20.30 26.68
N ALA A 138 -25.49 -19.05 26.84
CA ALA A 138 -26.24 -18.61 28.01
C ALA A 138 -27.59 -19.33 28.12
N GLU A 139 -28.32 -19.48 27.00
CA GLU A 139 -29.59 -20.19 26.96
C GLU A 139 -29.42 -21.68 27.32
N GLU A 140 -28.39 -22.34 26.78
CA GLU A 140 -28.11 -23.74 27.11
C GLU A 140 -27.65 -23.91 28.56
N GLU A 141 -26.86 -22.98 29.10
CA GLU A 141 -26.47 -22.99 30.52
C GLU A 141 -27.69 -22.82 31.45
N GLU A 142 -28.63 -21.95 31.09
CA GLU A 142 -29.91 -21.77 31.81
C GLU A 142 -30.74 -23.06 31.77
N LYS A 143 -30.94 -23.65 30.58
CA LYS A 143 -31.68 -24.92 30.43
C LYS A 143 -31.05 -26.05 31.25
N VAL A 144 -29.71 -26.14 31.27
CA VAL A 144 -29.02 -27.15 32.08
C VAL A 144 -29.23 -26.85 33.56
N ALA A 145 -29.07 -25.60 34.00
CA ALA A 145 -29.24 -25.21 35.40
C ALA A 145 -30.65 -25.53 35.93
N ASP A 146 -31.69 -25.30 35.12
CA ASP A 146 -33.10 -25.58 35.46
C ASP A 146 -33.39 -27.06 35.75
N LEU A 147 -32.55 -27.99 35.27
CA LEU A 147 -32.70 -29.42 35.55
C LEU A 147 -32.20 -29.82 36.95
N PHE A 148 -31.51 -28.93 37.66
CA PHE A 148 -30.87 -29.18 38.94
C PHE A 148 -31.35 -28.20 40.02
N GLY A 149 -31.02 -28.47 41.28
CA GLY A 149 -31.45 -27.71 42.46
C GLY A 149 -32.46 -28.47 43.32
N LYS A 150 -32.71 -27.96 44.53
CA LYS A 150 -33.49 -28.63 45.57
C LYS A 150 -34.90 -29.05 45.15
N GLU A 151 -35.56 -28.23 44.34
CA GLU A 151 -36.93 -28.47 43.89
C GLU A 151 -37.01 -29.22 42.55
N ALA A 152 -35.87 -29.50 41.92
CA ALA A 152 -35.83 -30.21 40.65
C ALA A 152 -36.20 -31.69 40.82
N ARG A 153 -36.84 -32.25 39.79
CA ARG A 153 -37.21 -33.69 39.76
C ARG A 153 -36.01 -34.61 39.96
N VAL A 154 -34.83 -34.21 39.49
CA VAL A 154 -33.59 -34.98 39.66
C VAL A 154 -33.25 -35.15 41.14
N SER A 155 -33.38 -34.09 41.95
CA SER A 155 -33.17 -34.14 43.40
C SER A 155 -34.22 -35.02 44.09
N GLU A 156 -35.48 -34.95 43.68
CA GLU A 156 -36.54 -35.83 44.22
C GLU A 156 -36.24 -37.31 43.93
N TYR A 157 -35.83 -37.64 42.70
CA TYR A 157 -35.48 -39.01 42.33
C TYR A 157 -34.27 -39.50 43.11
N PHE A 158 -33.20 -38.70 43.22
CA PHE A 158 -32.00 -39.06 43.98
C PHE A 158 -32.31 -39.29 45.47
N TYR A 159 -33.13 -38.42 46.08
CA TYR A 159 -33.58 -38.58 47.45
C TYR A 159 -34.32 -39.91 47.65
N ARG A 160 -35.25 -40.24 46.74
CA ARG A 160 -36.06 -41.47 46.81
C ARG A 160 -35.24 -42.74 46.62
N ILE A 161 -34.38 -42.79 45.61
CA ILE A 161 -33.59 -44.01 45.31
C ILE A 161 -32.49 -44.27 46.33
N THR A 162 -32.04 -43.22 47.04
CA THR A 162 -31.00 -43.34 48.07
C THR A 162 -31.54 -43.33 49.49
N ASP A 163 -32.86 -43.51 49.65
CA ASP A 163 -33.54 -43.54 50.95
C ASP A 163 -33.19 -42.34 51.85
N GLY A 164 -33.07 -41.16 51.22
CA GLY A 164 -32.80 -39.88 51.89
C GLY A 164 -31.35 -39.60 52.26
N ILE A 165 -30.37 -40.32 51.71
CA ILE A 165 -28.93 -40.04 51.91
C ILE A 165 -28.51 -38.74 51.20
N TYR A 166 -28.96 -38.54 49.96
CA TYR A 166 -28.70 -37.32 49.19
C TYR A 166 -29.97 -36.47 49.12
N GLU A 167 -29.86 -35.19 49.49
CA GLU A 167 -31.01 -34.28 49.58
C GLU A 167 -31.20 -33.43 48.31
N GLU A 168 -30.11 -33.16 47.59
CA GLU A 168 -30.12 -32.23 46.48
C GLU A 168 -29.03 -32.58 45.46
N VAL A 169 -29.34 -32.40 44.18
CA VAL A 169 -28.37 -32.45 43.08
C VAL A 169 -28.22 -31.03 42.52
N GLU A 170 -27.01 -30.51 42.51
CA GLU A 170 -26.69 -29.15 42.08
C GLU A 170 -25.80 -29.15 40.85
N TYR A 171 -25.99 -28.15 39.99
CA TYR A 171 -25.07 -27.82 38.91
C TYR A 171 -24.28 -26.58 39.30
N THR A 172 -22.96 -26.73 39.44
CA THR A 172 -22.11 -25.66 39.95
C THR A 172 -21.66 -24.69 38.85
N THR A 173 -21.18 -23.52 39.27
CA THR A 173 -20.57 -22.51 38.38
C THR A 173 -19.34 -23.01 37.62
N GLU A 174 -18.72 -24.11 38.08
CA GLU A 174 -17.64 -24.80 37.36
C GLU A 174 -18.16 -25.81 36.31
N LYS A 175 -19.46 -25.78 36.00
CA LYS A 175 -20.12 -26.69 35.05
C LYS A 175 -20.03 -28.16 35.47
N LYS A 176 -20.09 -28.44 36.78
CA LYS A 176 -20.01 -29.79 37.35
C LYS A 176 -21.28 -30.13 38.11
N ILE A 177 -21.69 -31.40 38.05
CA ILE A 177 -22.79 -31.93 38.86
C ILE A 177 -22.26 -32.39 40.22
N GLN A 178 -22.90 -31.95 41.29
CA GLN A 178 -22.59 -32.34 42.66
C GLN A 178 -23.86 -32.80 43.37
N VAL A 179 -23.72 -33.71 44.33
CA VAL A 179 -24.82 -34.16 45.19
C VAL A 179 -24.53 -33.74 46.63
N ARG A 180 -25.54 -33.17 47.30
CA ARG A 180 -25.45 -32.71 48.68
C ARG A 180 -25.94 -33.80 49.62
N LEU A 181 -25.11 -34.20 50.58
CA LEU A 181 -25.53 -35.09 51.65
C LEU A 181 -26.37 -34.31 52.68
N ARG A 182 -27.30 -35.02 53.31
CA ARG A 182 -28.07 -34.52 54.46
C ARG A 182 -27.18 -34.00 55.61
N ASN A 183 -25.91 -34.44 55.66
CA ASN A 183 -24.92 -34.08 56.69
C ASN A 183 -23.88 -33.03 56.24
N ARG A 184 -24.29 -32.09 55.38
CA ARG A 184 -23.59 -30.86 54.93
C ARG A 184 -22.43 -30.98 53.94
N ASP A 185 -21.83 -32.16 53.74
CA ASP A 185 -20.78 -32.30 52.73
C ASP A 185 -21.38 -32.48 51.32
N ALA A 186 -20.81 -31.80 50.33
CA ALA A 186 -21.14 -31.97 48.91
C ALA A 186 -20.13 -32.91 48.25
N LEU A 187 -20.60 -33.92 47.53
CA LEU A 187 -19.76 -34.84 46.77
C LEU A 187 -19.91 -34.54 45.28
N ALA A 188 -18.79 -34.31 44.60
CA ALA A 188 -18.79 -34.19 43.15
C ALA A 188 -19.05 -35.55 42.49
N ALA A 189 -19.86 -35.57 41.44
CA ALA A 189 -20.00 -36.75 40.61
C ALA A 189 -18.63 -37.05 39.96
N HIS A 190 -18.06 -38.22 40.24
CA HIS A 190 -16.81 -38.64 39.60
C HIS A 190 -17.12 -39.08 38.17
N ASN A 191 -16.45 -38.46 37.20
CA ASN A 191 -16.67 -38.71 35.77
C ASN A 191 -16.10 -40.10 35.40
N PRO A 192 -16.90 -41.12 35.06
CA PRO A 192 -16.36 -42.45 34.73
C PRO A 192 -15.76 -42.52 33.31
N LEU A 193 -15.79 -41.44 32.53
CA LEU A 193 -15.30 -41.43 31.15
C LEU A 193 -13.84 -40.97 30.98
N SER A 194 -13.09 -40.72 32.07
CA SER A 194 -11.64 -40.62 31.99
C SER A 194 -10.97 -41.99 32.18
N HIS A 195 -11.38 -42.99 31.38
CA HIS A 195 -10.50 -44.13 31.15
C HIS A 195 -9.47 -43.72 30.10
N THR A 196 -8.30 -43.33 30.59
CA THR A 196 -7.05 -43.50 29.85
C THR A 196 -7.04 -44.91 29.29
N ALA A 197 -7.11 -45.04 27.96
CA ALA A 197 -6.86 -46.29 27.29
C ALA A 197 -5.46 -46.79 27.71
N PRO A 198 -5.32 -48.00 28.26
CA PRO A 198 -4.00 -48.57 28.46
C PRO A 198 -3.40 -48.83 27.09
N ALA A 199 -2.21 -48.26 26.86
CA ALA A 199 -1.36 -48.58 25.73
C ALA A 199 -1.14 -50.10 25.72
N PHE A 200 -1.78 -50.79 24.78
CA PHE A 200 -1.38 -52.13 24.41
C PHE A 200 -0.09 -52.02 23.62
N LEU A 201 1.00 -52.47 24.24
CA LEU A 201 2.22 -52.91 23.58
C LEU A 201 1.83 -53.92 22.50
N LEU A 202 2.01 -53.54 21.23
CA LEU A 202 2.12 -54.49 20.13
C LEU A 202 3.58 -54.95 20.07
N LEU A 203 3.78 -56.24 20.35
CA LEU A 203 4.83 -57.04 19.73
C LEU A 203 4.46 -57.28 18.25
#